data_AF-A0A836RSQ9-F1
#
_entry.id   AF-A0A836RSQ9-F1
#
_cell.length_a   1.000
_cell.length_b   1.000
_cell.length_c   1.000
_cell.angle_alpha   90.00
_cell.angle_beta   90.00
_cell.angle_gamma   90.00
#
_symmetry.space_group_name_H-M   'P 1'
#
loop_
_entity.id
_entity.type
_entity.pdbx_description
1 polymer ?
#
loop_
_entity_poly.entity_id
_entity_poly.type
_entity_poly.pdbx_seq_one_letter_code
_entity_poly.pdbx_strand_id
1 'polypeptide(L)'
;MTQAQATPRMPIESGCPDGFQYMHPVMRRNFGQWKYHEHPRPGVLRHVAYSGEEIWTVKAGTQRILDVFTIRKLCEIGDKYADGYVR
;
A
#
# COMPACT_ATOMS: atom_id res chain seq x y z
N MET A 1 -41.95 -9.77 -32.53
CA MET A 1 -41.13 -10.50 -31.54
C MET A 1 -40.65 -9.48 -30.53
N THR A 2 -41.17 -9.53 -29.30
CA THR A 2 -40.86 -8.57 -28.23
C THR A 2 -39.50 -8.94 -27.64
N GLN A 3 -38.49 -8.08 -27.76
CA GLN A 3 -37.19 -8.34 -27.15
C GLN A 3 -37.33 -8.28 -25.62
N ALA A 4 -36.88 -9.34 -24.95
CA ALA A 4 -36.83 -9.37 -23.48
C ALA A 4 -35.81 -8.33 -22.99
N GLN A 5 -36.25 -7.37 -22.16
CA GLN A 5 -35.38 -6.41 -21.52
C GLN A 5 -34.45 -7.13 -20.53
N ALA A 6 -33.14 -6.97 -20.70
CA ALA A 6 -32.15 -7.53 -19.79
C ALA A 6 -32.29 -6.89 -18.40
N THR A 7 -32.43 -7.73 -17.37
CA THR A 7 -32.51 -7.29 -15.98
C THR A 7 -31.22 -6.54 -15.60
N PRO A 8 -31.30 -5.39 -14.91
CA PRO A 8 -30.09 -4.65 -14.50
C PRO A 8 -29.21 -5.50 -13.58
N ARG A 9 -27.89 -5.42 -13.75
CA ARG A 9 -26.95 -6.15 -12.89
C ARG A 9 -27.05 -5.61 -11.47
N MET A 10 -27.27 -6.51 -10.51
CA MET A 10 -27.16 -6.16 -9.11
C MET A 10 -25.68 -6.03 -8.71
N PRO A 11 -25.32 -5.08 -7.84
CA PRO A 11 -23.99 -5.02 -7.25
C PRO A 11 -23.64 -6.33 -6.54
N ILE A 12 -22.36 -6.70 -6.59
CA ILE A 12 -21.83 -7.77 -5.76
C ILE A 12 -21.26 -7.09 -4.52
N GLU A 13 -21.81 -7.40 -3.35
CA GLU A 13 -21.38 -6.86 -2.06
C GLU A 13 -20.06 -7.52 -1.60
N SER A 14 -19.01 -7.45 -2.41
CA SER A 14 -17.72 -8.11 -2.17
C SER A 14 -16.83 -7.37 -1.15
N GLY A 15 -17.21 -6.16 -0.74
CA GLY A 15 -16.40 -5.34 0.15
C GLY A 15 -15.06 -4.89 -0.46
N CYS A 16 -14.15 -4.47 0.41
CA CYS A 16 -12.79 -4.06 0.05
C CYS A 16 -11.86 -5.29 0.03
N PRO A 17 -10.88 -5.36 -0.88
CA PRO A 17 -9.83 -6.36 -0.79
C PRO A 17 -9.08 -6.28 0.55
N ASP A 18 -8.63 -7.42 1.07
CA ASP A 18 -7.80 -7.47 2.28
C ASP A 18 -6.50 -6.68 2.07
N GLY A 19 -6.27 -5.66 2.89
CA GLY A 19 -5.09 -4.79 2.80
C GLY A 19 -3.77 -5.53 3.02
N PHE A 20 -3.77 -6.68 3.72
CA PHE A 20 -2.56 -7.48 3.91
C PHE A 20 -1.93 -7.89 2.58
N GLN A 21 -2.73 -8.16 1.54
CA GLN A 21 -2.20 -8.59 0.25
C GLN A 21 -1.30 -7.52 -0.41
N TYR A 22 -1.47 -6.25 -0.05
CA TYR A 22 -0.69 -5.12 -0.57
C TYR A 22 0.40 -4.63 0.41
N MET A 23 0.64 -5.35 1.50
CA MET A 23 1.71 -5.02 2.43
C MET A 23 3.05 -5.59 1.96
N HIS A 24 4.11 -4.80 2.15
CA HIS A 24 5.48 -5.23 1.89
C HIS A 24 5.78 -6.57 2.61
N PRO A 25 6.45 -7.55 1.98
CA PRO A 25 6.66 -8.88 2.55
C PRO A 25 7.29 -8.86 3.95
N VAL A 26 8.27 -7.97 4.18
CA VAL A 26 8.89 -7.76 5.51
C VAL A 26 7.86 -7.32 6.55
N MET A 27 6.92 -6.44 6.19
CA MET A 27 5.86 -6.02 7.12
C MET A 27 4.90 -7.15 7.44
N ARG A 28 4.56 -7.98 6.44
CA ARG A 28 3.67 -9.14 6.64
C ARG A 28 4.30 -10.19 7.54
N ARG A 29 5.56 -10.56 7.29
CA ARG A 29 6.28 -11.56 8.10
C ARG A 29 6.43 -11.14 9.56
N ASN A 30 6.58 -9.84 9.80
CA ASN A 30 6.78 -9.28 11.14
C ASN A 30 5.52 -8.58 11.68
N PHE A 31 4.34 -8.93 11.17
CA PHE A 31 3.11 -8.26 11.60
C PHE A 31 2.88 -8.47 13.10
N GLY A 32 2.77 -7.36 13.85
CA GLY A 32 2.65 -7.37 15.31
C GLY A 32 3.93 -7.73 16.09
N GLN A 33 5.06 -7.95 15.41
CA GLN A 33 6.33 -8.40 15.99
C GLN A 33 7.44 -7.34 15.87
N TRP A 34 7.08 -6.07 16.10
CA TRP A 34 8.01 -4.95 16.08
C TRP A 34 8.61 -4.70 17.47
N LYS A 35 9.94 -4.58 17.53
CA LYS A 35 10.66 -4.36 18.78
C LYS A 35 10.72 -2.88 19.13
N TYR A 36 11.11 -2.05 18.17
CA TYR A 36 11.19 -0.60 18.35
C TYR A 36 11.18 0.13 17.00
N HIS A 37 11.07 1.45 17.07
CA HIS A 37 11.20 2.34 15.92
C HIS A 37 12.11 3.52 16.26
N GLU A 38 12.75 4.07 15.23
CA GLU A 38 13.63 5.23 15.32
C GLU A 38 13.31 6.24 14.22
N HIS A 39 13.72 7.48 14.45
CA HIS A 39 13.52 8.60 13.53
C HIS A 39 14.88 9.21 13.15
N PRO A 40 15.67 8.60 12.24
CA PRO A 40 17.04 9.03 11.95
C PRO A 40 17.12 10.44 11.35
N ARG A 41 16.08 10.87 10.62
CA ARG A 41 15.95 12.22 10.06
C ARG A 41 14.48 12.55 9.80
N PRO A 42 14.11 13.83 9.63
CA PRO A 42 12.76 14.21 9.26
C PRO A 42 12.25 13.46 8.03
N GLY A 43 11.08 12.85 8.15
CA GLY A 43 10.46 12.06 7.09
C GLY A 43 11.00 10.63 6.92
N VAL A 44 11.98 10.17 7.71
CA VAL A 44 12.48 8.79 7.65
C VAL A 44 12.26 8.09 8.98
N LEU A 45 11.66 6.89 8.89
CA LEU A 45 11.38 6.02 10.01
C LEU A 45 12.07 4.68 9.79
N ARG A 46 12.70 4.15 10.83
CA ARG A 46 13.28 2.80 10.84
C ARG A 46 12.51 1.96 11.84
N HIS A 47 11.95 0.84 11.42
CA HIS A 47 11.30 -0.13 12.30
C HIS A 47 12.14 -1.40 12.33
N VAL A 48 12.40 -1.91 13.54
CA VAL A 48 13.19 -3.12 13.75
C VAL A 48 12.30 -4.18 14.39
N ALA A 49 12.21 -5.35 13.76
CA ALA A 49 11.43 -6.49 14.25
C ALA A 49 12.22 -7.29 15.29
N TYR A 50 11.52 -8.13 16.06
CA TYR A 50 12.18 -9.08 16.97
C TYR A 50 13.03 -10.12 16.23
N SER A 51 12.72 -10.39 14.96
CA SER A 51 13.52 -11.23 14.05
C SER A 51 14.86 -10.60 13.66
N GLY A 52 15.05 -9.30 13.93
CA GLY A 52 16.19 -8.51 13.46
C GLY A 52 16.00 -7.91 12.07
N GLU A 53 14.90 -8.24 11.36
CA GLU A 53 14.58 -7.60 10.10
C GLU A 53 14.21 -6.13 10.30
N GLU A 54 14.64 -5.28 9.38
CA GLU A 54 14.40 -3.85 9.43
C GLU A 54 13.59 -3.39 8.22
N ILE A 55 12.73 -2.39 8.42
CA ILE A 55 12.07 -1.69 7.32
C ILE A 55 12.17 -0.19 7.49
N TRP A 56 12.47 0.47 6.38
CA TRP A 56 12.69 1.90 6.31
C TRP A 56 11.53 2.55 5.56
N THR A 57 10.78 3.42 6.25
CA THR A 57 9.67 4.17 5.67
C THR A 57 10.12 5.59 5.41
N VAL A 58 10.12 6.00 4.14
CA VAL A 58 10.37 7.37 3.73
C VAL A 58 9.04 8.04 3.40
N LYS A 59 8.70 9.10 4.13
CA LYS A 59 7.47 9.86 3.98
C LYS A 59 7.68 11.04 3.04
N ALA A 60 6.81 11.18 2.05
CA ALA A 60 6.74 12.32 1.15
C ALA A 60 5.36 12.98 1.25
N GLY A 61 5.32 14.32 1.31
CA GLY A 61 4.07 15.07 1.27
C GLY A 61 3.53 15.17 -0.15
N THR A 62 2.21 15.12 -0.30
CA THR A 62 1.52 15.25 -1.59
C THR A 62 0.34 16.22 -1.49
N GLN A 63 -0.12 16.77 -2.62
CA GLN A 63 -1.24 17.73 -2.66
C GLN A 63 -2.63 17.14 -2.34
N ARG A 64 -2.71 15.90 -1.79
CA ARG A 64 -3.92 15.10 -1.54
C ARG A 64 -4.73 14.73 -2.80
N ILE A 65 -5.14 15.72 -3.61
CA ILE A 65 -5.78 15.49 -4.91
C ILE A 65 -4.69 15.21 -5.94
N LEU A 66 -4.61 13.98 -6.41
CA LEU A 66 -3.61 13.55 -7.39
C LEU A 66 -4.27 13.22 -8.72
N ASP A 67 -3.62 13.60 -9.81
CA ASP A 67 -3.94 13.10 -11.13
C ASP A 67 -3.31 11.70 -11.34
N VAL A 68 -3.74 11.04 -12.41
CA VAL A 68 -3.31 9.67 -12.73
C VAL A 68 -1.81 9.60 -13.06
N PHE A 69 -1.22 10.62 -13.67
CA PHE A 69 0.20 10.65 -14.00
C PHE A 69 1.05 10.77 -12.74
N THR A 70 0.63 11.59 -11.78
CA THR A 70 1.32 11.67 -10.48
C THR A 70 1.26 10.34 -9.73
N ILE A 71 0.12 9.66 -9.71
CA ILE A 71 0.01 8.33 -9.08
C ILE A 71 0.93 7.31 -9.77
N ARG A 72 0.94 7.26 -11.11
CA ARG A 72 1.86 6.38 -11.86
C ARG A 72 3.32 6.69 -11.53
N LYS A 73 3.66 7.96 -11.35
CA LYS A 73 5.01 8.35 -10.94
C LYS A 73 5.38 7.81 -9.56
N LEU A 74 4.44 7.84 -8.61
CA LEU A 74 4.65 7.24 -7.28
C LEU A 74 4.82 5.72 -7.38
N CYS A 75 4.07 5.03 -8.25
CA CYS A 75 4.26 3.60 -8.51
C CYS A 75 5.65 3.32 -9.09
N GLU A 76 6.12 4.07 -10.08
CA GLU A 76 7.49 3.92 -10.63
C GLU A 76 8.58 4.08 -9.56
N ILE A 77 8.38 5.02 -8.61
CA ILE A 77 9.29 5.20 -7.48
C ILE A 77 9.24 3.99 -6.55
N GLY A 78 8.04 3.47 -6.27
CA GLY A 78 7.83 2.26 -5.47
C GLY A 78 8.48 1.02 -6.09
N ASP A 79 8.33 0.81 -7.40
CA ASP A 79 8.94 -0.30 -8.13
C ASP A 79 10.48 -0.22 -8.07
N LYS A 80 11.04 0.99 -8.14
CA LYS A 80 12.50 1.18 -8.17
C LYS A 80 13.16 1.06 -6.79
N TYR A 81 12.49 1.49 -5.73
CA TYR A 81 13.12 1.67 -4.41
C TYR A 81 12.44 0.93 -3.25
N ALA A 82 11.25 0.36 -3.45
CA ALA A 82 10.44 -0.23 -2.40
C ALA A 82 9.77 -1.55 -2.83
N ASP A 83 10.42 -2.30 -3.73
CA ASP A 83 9.98 -3.61 -4.21
C ASP A 83 8.54 -3.63 -4.76
N GLY A 84 8.07 -2.49 -5.27
CA GLY A 84 6.70 -2.31 -5.79
C GLY A 84 5.64 -1.98 -4.72
N TYR A 85 6.03 -1.61 -3.51
CA TYR A 85 5.11 -1.29 -2.41
C TYR A 85 5.18 0.18 -1.99
N VAL A 86 4.01 0.84 -1.93
CA VAL A 86 3.86 2.24 -1.46
C VAL A 86 2.56 2.38 -0.65
N ARG A 87 2.52 3.30 0.32
CA ARG A 87 1.36 3.60 1.16
C ARG A 87 1.28 5.05 1.60
#